data_AF-A0A497PTH6-F1
#
_entry.id   AF-A0A497PTH6-F1
#
_cell.length_a   1.000
_cell.length_b   1.000
_cell.length_c   1.000
_cell.angle_alpha   90.00
_cell.angle_beta   90.00
_cell.angle_gamma   90.00
#
_symmetry.space_group_name_H-M   'P 1'
#
loop_
_entity.id
_entity.type
_entity.pdbx_description
1 polymer ?
#
loop_
_entity_poly.entity_id
_entity_poly.type
_entity_poly.pdbx_seq_one_letter_code
_entity_poly.pdbx_strand_id
1 'polypeptide(L)'
;MIILESLTGLIVGGINYIIWEDDLSLLGIVIAFIDFWLYTMILKQEYSAWMMAVIFNRIVIFLYATGYNFPGVFPSLVAFLYLIMPNVKVHFVRK
;
A
#
# COMPACT_ATOMS: atom_id res chain seq x y z
N MET A 1 -8.52 3.76 3.41
CA MET A 1 -7.16 3.39 3.89
C MET A 1 -6.26 3.07 2.71
N ILE A 2 -6.47 1.97 1.97
CA ILE A 2 -5.62 1.59 0.83
C ILE A 2 -5.60 2.65 -0.30
N ILE A 3 -6.73 3.32 -0.60
CA ILE A 3 -6.71 4.45 -1.54
C ILE A 3 -5.81 5.60 -1.05
N LEU A 4 -5.81 5.85 0.25
CA LEU A 4 -5.04 6.94 0.86
C LEU A 4 -3.54 6.62 0.80
N GLU A 5 -3.16 5.36 1.01
CA GLU A 5 -1.81 4.85 0.79
C GLU A 5 -1.39 4.99 -0.67
N SER A 6 -2.22 4.52 -1.60
CA SER A 6 -1.97 4.65 -3.04
C SER A 6 -1.82 6.11 -3.47
N LEU A 7 -2.68 7.02 -3.03
CA LEU A 7 -2.56 8.46 -3.30
C LEU A 7 -1.28 9.05 -2.71
N THR A 8 -0.89 8.64 -1.51
CA THR A 8 0.34 9.11 -0.88
C THR A 8 1.57 8.62 -1.64
N GLY A 9 1.61 7.35 -2.04
CA GLY A 9 2.69 6.80 -2.86
C GLY A 9 2.80 7.46 -4.23
N LEU A 10 1.66 7.82 -4.85
CA LEU A 10 1.62 8.46 -6.16
C LEU A 10 2.04 9.94 -6.09
N ILE A 11 1.60 10.66 -5.07
CA ILE A 11 1.98 12.07 -4.85
C ILE A 11 3.43 12.17 -4.40
N VAL A 12 3.84 11.44 -3.36
CA VAL A 12 5.21 11.51 -2.82
C VAL A 12 6.22 10.92 -3.80
N GLY A 13 5.89 9.80 -4.45
CA GLY A 13 6.72 9.20 -5.49
C GLY A 13 6.83 10.11 -6.73
N GLY A 14 5.70 10.65 -7.21
CA GLY A 14 5.69 11.56 -8.36
C GLY A 14 6.44 12.86 -8.12
N ILE A 15 6.27 13.49 -6.95
CA ILE A 15 6.98 14.72 -6.58
C ILE A 15 8.49 14.47 -6.44
N ASN A 16 8.90 13.37 -5.79
CA ASN A 16 10.32 13.07 -5.64
C ASN A 16 11.00 12.75 -6.96
N TYR A 17 10.32 12.06 -7.88
CA TYR A 17 10.86 11.79 -9.21
C TYR A 17 11.10 13.07 -10.00
N ILE A 18 10.14 13.99 -10.00
CA ILE A 18 10.18 15.22 -10.80
C ILE A 18 11.21 16.22 -10.25
N ILE A 19 11.37 16.31 -8.93
CA ILE A 19 12.20 17.34 -8.30
C ILE A 19 13.64 16.85 -8.07
N TRP A 20 13.81 15.57 -7.73
CA TRP A 20 15.09 15.02 -7.26
C TRP A 20 15.68 13.94 -8.17
N GLU A 21 14.99 13.58 -9.27
CA GLU A 21 15.39 12.52 -10.23
C GLU A 21 15.77 11.20 -9.56
N ASP A 22 15.15 10.90 -8.41
CA ASP A 22 15.49 9.74 -7.61
C ASP A 22 14.83 8.48 -8.18
N ASP A 23 15.59 7.52 -8.70
CA ASP A 23 15.07 6.26 -9.22
C ASP A 23 14.27 5.45 -8.16
N LEU A 24 14.54 5.64 -6.86
CA LEU A 24 13.76 5.03 -5.77
C LEU A 24 12.34 5.59 -5.67
N SER A 25 12.09 6.79 -6.18
CA SER A 25 10.75 7.39 -6.21
C SER A 25 9.83 6.69 -7.21
N LEU A 26 10.39 6.10 -8.27
CA LEU A 26 9.68 5.31 -9.27
C LEU A 26 9.13 4.00 -8.67
N LEU A 27 9.86 3.42 -7.70
CA LEU A 27 9.36 2.30 -6.88
C LEU A 27 8.09 2.70 -6.12
N GLY A 28 8.04 3.92 -5.56
CA GLY A 28 6.87 4.44 -4.84
C GLY A 28 5.63 4.56 -5.75
N ILE A 29 5.83 4.96 -7.00
CA ILE A 29 4.76 5.03 -8.01
C ILE A 29 4.26 3.62 -8.37
N VAL A 30 5.16 2.68 -8.61
CA VAL A 30 4.78 1.28 -8.92
C VAL A 30 3.99 0.66 -7.76
N ILE A 31 4.43 0.88 -6.52
CA ILE A 31 3.73 0.43 -5.31
C ILE A 31 2.31 1.01 -5.27
N ALA A 32 2.16 2.32 -5.53
CA ALA A 32 0.86 2.97 -5.55
C ALA A 32 -0.11 2.37 -6.59
N PHE A 33 0.39 1.98 -7.76
CA PHE A 33 -0.43 1.30 -8.78
C PHE A 33 -0.88 -0.10 -8.32
N ILE A 34 0.01 -0.86 -7.68
CA ILE A 34 -0.33 -2.18 -7.15
C ILE A 34 -1.37 -2.05 -6.02
N ASP A 35 -1.22 -1.09 -5.12
CA ASP A 35 -2.20 -0.83 -4.06
C ASP A 35 -3.56 -0.42 -4.62
N PHE A 36 -3.58 0.40 -5.68
CA PHE A 36 -4.82 0.77 -6.34
C PHE A 36 -5.51 -0.44 -6.96
N TRP A 37 -4.75 -1.33 -7.59
CA TRP A 37 -5.29 -2.56 -8.15
C TRP A 37 -5.85 -3.49 -7.07
N LEU A 38 -5.08 -3.72 -6.00
CA LEU A 38 -5.53 -4.52 -4.85
C LEU A 38 -6.78 -3.95 -4.20
N TYR A 39 -6.89 -2.61 -4.11
CA TYR A 39 -8.10 -1.94 -3.65
C TYR A 39 -9.34 -2.35 -4.47
N THR A 40 -9.26 -2.37 -5.80
CA THR A 40 -10.42 -2.76 -6.64
C THR A 40 -10.86 -4.20 -6.42
N MET A 41 -9.94 -5.11 -6.10
CA MET A 41 -10.26 -6.52 -5.81
C MET A 41 -10.77 -6.71 -4.39
N ILE A 42 -10.27 -5.93 -3.43
CA ILE A 42 -10.75 -5.88 -2.05
C ILE A 42 -12.21 -5.37 -2.00
N LEU A 43 -12.59 -4.43 -2.86
CA LEU A 43 -14.00 -4.01 -2.99
C LEU A 43 -14.94 -5.16 -3.41
N LYS A 44 -14.42 -6.16 -4.13
CA LYS A 44 -15.16 -7.37 -4.51
C LYS A 44 -15.16 -8.44 -3.41
N GLN A 45 -14.60 -8.14 -2.24
CA GLN A 45 -14.50 -9.04 -1.08
C GLN A 45 -13.75 -10.35 -1.39
N GLU A 46 -12.77 -10.29 -2.29
CA GLU A 46 -11.95 -11.46 -2.61
C GLU A 46 -10.94 -11.75 -1.49
N TYR A 47 -11.00 -12.96 -0.92
CA TYR A 47 -10.09 -13.39 0.15
C TYR A 47 -8.61 -13.37 -0.28
N SER A 48 -8.33 -13.81 -1.50
CA SER A 48 -6.99 -13.79 -2.10
C SER A 48 -6.42 -12.37 -2.17
N ALA A 49 -7.24 -11.39 -2.56
CA ALA A 49 -6.83 -10.00 -2.66
C ALA A 49 -6.54 -9.38 -1.27
N TRP A 50 -7.39 -9.66 -0.27
CA TRP A 50 -7.11 -9.24 1.10
C TRP A 50 -5.80 -9.82 1.63
N MET A 51 -5.58 -11.13 1.45
CA MET A 51 -4.36 -11.78 1.89
C MET A 51 -3.13 -11.21 1.18
N MET A 52 -3.25 -10.96 -0.12
CA MET A 52 -2.18 -10.35 -0.91
C MET A 52 -1.88 -8.93 -0.47
N ALA A 53 -2.89 -8.13 -0.13
CA ALA A 53 -2.69 -6.78 0.41
C ALA A 53 -1.99 -6.78 1.77
N VAL A 54 -2.30 -7.72 2.67
CA VAL A 54 -1.60 -7.86 3.96
C VAL A 54 -0.12 -8.17 3.75
N ILE A 55 0.20 -9.12 2.86
CA ILE A 55 1.58 -9.50 2.53
C ILE A 55 2.31 -8.33 1.85
N PHE A 56 1.65 -7.68 0.89
CA PHE A 56 2.20 -6.57 0.13
C PHE A 56 2.54 -5.39 1.03
N ASN A 57 1.60 -4.96 1.88
CA ASN A 57 1.82 -3.88 2.85
C ASN A 57 3.02 -4.19 3.78
N ARG A 58 3.20 -5.45 4.21
CA ARG A 58 4.38 -5.84 5.00
C ARG A 58 5.68 -5.59 4.21
N ILE A 59 5.74 -5.97 2.94
CA ILE A 59 6.93 -5.77 2.09
C ILE A 59 7.17 -4.27 1.84
N VAL A 60 6.12 -3.52 1.54
CA VAL A 60 6.17 -2.08 1.25
C VAL A 60 6.69 -1.28 2.44
N ILE A 61 6.27 -1.62 3.67
CA ILE A 61 6.81 -1.00 4.89
C ILE A 61 8.34 -1.15 4.95
N PHE A 62 8.87 -2.34 4.68
CA PHE A 62 10.32 -2.56 4.67
C PHE A 62 10.99 -1.77 3.54
N LEU A 63 10.43 -1.78 2.32
CA LEU A 63 10.98 -1.05 1.19
C LEU A 63 11.06 0.46 1.45
N TYR A 64 9.97 1.06 1.94
CA TYR A 64 9.96 2.48 2.28
C TYR A 64 10.89 2.81 3.45
N ALA A 65 10.99 1.95 4.47
CA ALA A 65 11.92 2.15 5.57
C ALA A 65 13.38 2.08 5.10
N THR A 66 13.74 1.13 4.23
CA THR A 66 15.10 1.00 3.68
C THR A 66 15.46 2.15 2.74
N GLY A 67 14.48 2.71 2.03
CA GLY A 67 14.66 3.88 1.17
C GLY A 67 14.53 5.22 1.90
N TYR A 68 14.49 5.23 3.25
CA TYR A 68 14.27 6.43 4.07
C TYR A 68 13.00 7.23 3.70
N ASN A 69 12.03 6.61 3.04
CA ASN A 69 10.77 7.21 2.63
C ASN A 69 9.72 7.06 3.73
N PHE A 70 9.96 7.71 4.86
CA PHE A 70 9.05 7.72 6.02
C PHE A 70 7.61 8.16 5.70
N PRO A 71 7.36 9.11 4.77
CA PRO A 71 6.01 9.44 4.35
C PRO A 71 5.23 8.25 3.77
N GLY A 72 5.91 7.29 3.14
CA GLY A 72 5.31 6.02 2.69
C GLY A 72 5.14 4.99 3.81
N VAL A 73 6.07 4.93 4.78
CA VAL A 73 6.00 3.96 5.89
C VAL A 73 4.74 4.12 6.73
N PHE A 74 4.37 5.35 7.09
CA PHE A 74 3.22 5.62 7.96
C PHE A 74 1.88 5.11 7.41
N PRO A 75 1.44 5.48 6.19
CA PRO A 75 0.19 5.00 5.63
C PRO A 75 0.19 3.48 5.42
N SER A 76 1.31 2.87 5.00
CA SER A 76 1.41 1.41 4.86
C SER A 76 1.31 0.68 6.21
N LEU A 77 1.88 1.24 7.27
CA LEU A 77 1.73 0.67 8.61
C LEU A 77 0.27 0.72 9.08
N VAL A 78 -0.40 1.85 8.84
CA VAL A 78 -1.81 2.05 9.19
C VAL A 78 -2.72 1.12 8.37
N ALA A 79 -2.48 0.97 7.07
CA ALA A 79 -3.21 0.07 6.20
C ALA A 79 -3.00 -1.41 6.58
N PHE A 80 -1.77 -1.81 6.88
CA PHE A 80 -1.46 -3.13 7.43
C PHE A 80 -2.25 -3.42 8.72
N LEU A 81 -2.17 -2.51 9.72
CA LEU A 81 -2.84 -2.68 10.99
C LEU A 81 -4.36 -2.76 10.82
N TYR A 82 -4.93 -1.96 9.93
CA TYR A 82 -6.35 -2.01 9.60
C TYR A 82 -6.76 -3.35 8.98
N LEU A 83 -5.99 -3.86 8.00
CA LEU A 83 -6.32 -5.10 7.30
C LEU A 83 -6.28 -6.34 8.20
N ILE A 84 -5.44 -6.35 9.24
CA ILE A 84 -5.36 -7.47 10.19
C ILE A 84 -6.41 -7.40 11.29
N MET A 85 -7.18 -6.30 11.40
CA MET A 85 -8.22 -6.20 12.43
C MET A 85 -9.30 -7.27 12.22
N PRO A 86 -9.81 -7.91 13.30
CA PRO A 86 -10.78 -9.00 13.17
C PRO A 86 -12.07 -8.60 12.44
N ASN A 87 -12.56 -7.38 12.70
CA ASN A 87 -13.75 -6.81 12.05
C ASN A 87 -13.57 -6.59 10.54
N VAL A 88 -12.34 -6.38 10.06
CA VAL A 88 -12.05 -6.26 8.63
C VAL A 88 -11.93 -7.66 8.02
N LYS A 89 -11.19 -8.55 8.68
CA LYS A 89 -10.96 -9.93 8.22
C LYS A 89 -12.26 -10.73 7.99
N VAL A 90 -13.29 -10.54 8.83
CA VAL A 90 -14.57 -11.29 8.69
C VAL A 90 -15.29 -11.04 7.37
N HIS A 91 -15.07 -9.90 6.72
CA HIS A 91 -15.67 -9.57 5.43
C HIS A 91 -15.06 -10.35 4.25
N PHE A 92 -13.90 -10.99 4.46
CA PHE A 92 -13.18 -11.74 3.42
C PHE A 92 -13.19 -13.25 3.67
N VAL A 93 -13.36 -13.68 4.92
CA VAL A 93 -13.31 -15.11 5.31
C VAL A 93 -14.69 -15.79 5.22
N ARG A 94 -15.79 -15.04 5.30
CA ARG A 94 -17.13 -15.61 5.11
C ARG A 94 -17.41 -15.82 3.62
N LYS A 95 -17.05 -17.00 3.11
CA LYS A 95 -17.74 -17.66 2.00
C LYS A 95 -18.23 -19.01 2.47
#